data_AF-A0A0C9UHS9-F1
#
_entry.id   AF-A0A0C9UHS9-F1
#
_cell.length_a   1.000
_cell.length_b   1.000
_cell.length_c   1.000
_cell.angle_alpha   90.00
_cell.angle_beta   90.00
_cell.angle_gamma   90.00
#
_symmetry.space_group_name_H-M   'P 1'
#
loop_
_entity.id
_entity.type
_entity.pdbx_description
1 polymer ?
#
loop_
_entity_poly.entity_id
_entity_poly.type
_entity_poly.pdbx_seq_one_letter_code
_entity_poly.pdbx_strand_id
1 'polypeptide(L)'
;CPGHGISVGSLGQFAGETDIVQNVWVENVVMANAQNGARIKVFGGNPSPPSTAGGGTGFFKNVTFTNFHVENVDNPILIDQCYMTAANVCAEFPSTLIISDVHYNHVFGTASKASKGVVVHLYK
;
A
#
# COMPACT_ATOMS: atom_id res chain seq x y z
N CYS A 1 -8.39 14.58 -13.22
CA CYS A 1 -7.42 13.52 -12.87
C CYS A 1 -8.02 12.70 -11.74
N PRO A 2 -8.22 11.38 -11.90
CA PRO A 2 -8.63 10.56 -10.76
C PRO A 2 -7.54 10.60 -9.68
N GLY A 3 -7.94 10.76 -8.43
CA GLY A 3 -7.00 10.78 -7.30
C GLY A 3 -6.29 9.43 -7.13
N HIS A 4 -5.09 9.44 -6.53
CA HIS A 4 -4.31 8.23 -6.27
C HIS A 4 -4.65 7.56 -4.91
N GLY A 5 -5.69 8.03 -4.22
CA GLY A 5 -6.08 7.55 -2.90
C GLY A 5 -5.22 8.08 -1.76
N ILE A 6 -5.59 7.72 -0.52
CA ILE A 6 -4.74 7.95 0.64
C ILE A 6 -3.67 6.86 0.63
N SER A 7 -2.46 7.28 0.29
CA SER A 7 -1.31 6.39 0.13
C SER A 7 -0.29 6.64 1.22
N VAL A 8 0.07 5.59 1.96
CA VAL A 8 1.17 5.62 2.93
C VAL A 8 2.37 4.95 2.28
N GLY A 9 3.44 5.72 2.09
CA GLY A 9 4.64 5.32 1.35
C GLY A 9 4.85 6.12 0.04
N SER A 10 5.78 5.72 -0.81
CA SER A 10 6.56 4.47 -0.77
C SER A 10 7.72 4.49 0.21
N LEU A 11 8.02 3.33 0.81
CA LEU A 11 9.18 3.09 1.66
C LEU A 11 10.11 2.06 1.01
N GLY A 12 11.40 2.11 1.37
CA GLY A 12 12.41 1.11 1.01
C GLY A 12 13.10 1.37 -0.32
N GLN A 13 13.02 2.59 -0.84
CA GLN A 13 13.55 2.93 -2.16
C GLN A 13 15.07 2.81 -2.23
N PHE A 14 15.79 3.24 -1.20
CA PHE A 14 17.24 3.37 -1.22
C PHE A 14 17.90 2.29 -0.36
N ALA A 15 18.81 1.52 -0.96
CA ALA A 15 19.57 0.52 -0.23
C ALA A 15 20.50 1.19 0.79
N GLY A 16 20.48 0.68 2.03
CA GLY A 16 21.23 1.27 3.15
C GLY A 16 20.47 2.33 3.94
N GLU A 17 19.28 2.73 3.49
CA GLU A 17 18.38 3.60 4.25
C GLU A 17 17.32 2.77 4.98
N THR A 18 16.85 3.31 6.11
CA THR A 18 15.80 2.71 6.93
C THR A 18 14.63 3.67 7.01
N ASP A 19 13.48 3.27 6.44
CA ASP A 19 12.26 4.06 6.48
C ASP A 19 11.26 3.49 7.49
N ILE A 20 10.70 4.37 8.32
CA ILE A 20 9.78 3.96 9.38
C ILE A 20 8.49 4.76 9.27
N VAL A 21 7.37 4.04 9.23
CA VAL A 21 6.04 4.60 9.42
C VAL A 21 5.38 3.90 10.59
N GLN A 22 4.91 4.67 11.56
CA GLN A 22 4.15 4.10 12.67
C GLN A 22 3.10 5.05 13.23
N ASN A 23 2.06 4.48 13.83
CA ASN A 23 0.98 5.20 14.51
C ASN A 23 0.23 6.16 13.58
N VAL A 24 -0.23 5.64 12.44
CA VAL A 24 -1.00 6.40 11.46
C VAL A 24 -2.48 6.13 11.66
N TRP A 25 -3.29 7.19 11.76
CA TRP A 25 -4.74 7.11 11.89
C TRP A 25 -5.41 7.91 10.78
N VAL A 26 -6.24 7.24 9.98
CA VAL A 26 -7.01 7.82 8.88
C VAL A 26 -8.47 7.50 9.13
N GLU A 27 -9.30 8.53 9.28
CA GLU A 27 -10.69 8.36 9.70
C GLU A 27 -11.65 9.29 8.95
N ASN A 28 -12.90 8.83 8.76
CA ASN A 28 -14.02 9.60 8.21
C ASN A 28 -13.70 10.15 6.81
N VAL A 29 -13.26 9.25 5.93
CA VAL A 29 -12.85 9.58 4.56
C VAL A 29 -13.92 9.15 3.58
N VAL A 30 -14.25 10.03 2.64
CA VAL A 30 -14.99 9.68 1.42
C VAL A 30 -14.04 9.77 0.24
N MET A 31 -13.85 8.66 -0.46
CA MET A 31 -13.01 8.56 -1.65
C MET A 31 -13.88 8.21 -2.85
N ALA A 32 -13.98 9.12 -3.82
CA ALA A 32 -14.80 8.93 -5.01
C ALA A 32 -14.00 9.10 -6.30
N ASN A 33 -14.31 8.29 -7.33
CA ASN A 33 -13.73 8.39 -8.67
C ASN A 33 -12.19 8.42 -8.68
N ALA A 34 -11.60 7.50 -7.92
CA ALA A 34 -10.16 7.42 -7.68
C ALA A 34 -9.59 6.07 -8.11
N GLN A 35 -8.30 6.04 -8.41
CA GLN A 35 -7.63 4.79 -8.74
C GLN A 35 -7.48 3.89 -7.49
N ASN A 36 -7.26 4.47 -6.32
CA ASN A 36 -7.09 3.72 -5.07
C ASN A 36 -7.84 4.38 -3.93
N GLY A 37 -8.24 3.60 -2.94
CA GLY A 37 -8.78 4.08 -1.66
C GLY A 37 -7.66 4.21 -0.64
N ALA A 38 -7.60 3.25 0.29
CA ALA A 38 -6.56 3.14 1.29
C ALA A 38 -5.40 2.27 0.78
N ARG A 39 -4.22 2.86 0.58
CA ARG A 39 -3.08 2.20 -0.06
C ARG A 39 -1.81 2.24 0.80
N ILE A 40 -1.11 1.11 0.89
CA ILE A 40 0.26 1.01 1.42
C ILE A 40 1.18 0.59 0.28
N LYS A 41 2.34 1.25 0.14
CA LYS A 41 3.32 0.95 -0.91
C LYS A 41 4.70 0.76 -0.31
N VAL A 42 5.33 -0.36 -0.61
CA VAL A 42 6.73 -0.62 -0.29
C VAL A 42 7.46 -1.17 -1.50
N PHE A 43 8.71 -0.74 -1.67
CA PHE A 43 9.59 -1.28 -2.69
C PHE A 43 9.96 -2.73 -2.34
N GLY A 44 10.21 -3.53 -3.37
CA GLY A 44 10.85 -4.84 -3.22
C GLY A 44 12.31 -4.72 -2.80
N GLY A 45 12.93 -5.88 -2.56
CA GLY A 45 14.36 -5.97 -2.34
C GLY A 45 15.15 -5.66 -3.63
N ASN A 46 16.45 -5.43 -3.47
CA ASN A 46 17.38 -5.32 -4.59
C ASN A 46 18.75 -5.87 -4.15
N PRO A 47 19.39 -6.74 -4.93
CA PRO A 47 20.70 -7.30 -4.58
C PRO A 47 21.86 -6.32 -4.80
N SER A 48 21.65 -5.19 -5.46
CA SER A 48 22.71 -4.26 -5.86
C SER A 48 22.99 -3.19 -4.80
N PRO A 49 24.23 -3.06 -4.30
CA PRO A 49 24.69 -1.83 -3.64
C PRO A 49 25.17 -0.79 -4.68
N PRO A 50 24.94 0.54 -4.52
CA PRO A 50 23.82 1.24 -3.87
C PRO A 50 22.63 1.38 -4.82
N SER A 51 21.57 0.62 -4.57
CA SER A 51 20.31 0.70 -5.33
C SER A 51 19.47 1.92 -4.95
N THR A 52 18.87 2.55 -5.96
CA THR A 52 17.88 3.63 -5.82
C THR A 52 16.45 3.18 -6.19
N ALA A 53 16.27 1.87 -6.37
CA ALA A 53 15.02 1.24 -6.83
C ALA A 53 14.70 -0.03 -6.02
N GLY A 54 14.81 0.06 -4.69
CA GLY A 54 14.55 -1.02 -3.74
C GLY A 54 15.76 -1.43 -2.93
N GLY A 55 15.53 -2.26 -1.92
CA GLY A 55 16.56 -2.77 -1.00
C GLY A 55 16.76 -1.96 0.28
N GLY A 56 15.97 -0.90 0.50
CA GLY A 56 15.89 -0.21 1.80
C GLY A 56 15.15 -1.07 2.84
N THR A 57 15.38 -0.80 4.12
CA THR A 57 14.82 -1.56 5.25
C THR A 57 13.86 -0.71 6.09
N GLY A 58 13.25 -1.30 7.13
CA GLY A 58 12.39 -0.59 8.08
C GLY A 58 11.02 -1.24 8.29
N PHE A 59 9.99 -0.46 8.59
CA PHE A 59 8.67 -1.02 8.91
C PHE A 59 7.47 -0.06 8.81
N PHE A 60 6.29 -0.67 8.66
CA PHE A 60 4.98 -0.10 8.96
C PHE A 60 4.44 -0.75 10.24
N LYS A 61 3.96 0.06 11.18
CA LYS A 61 3.37 -0.44 12.41
C LYS A 61 2.21 0.42 12.91
N ASN A 62 1.11 -0.20 13.31
CA ASN A 62 -0.05 0.51 13.88
C ASN A 62 -0.60 1.57 12.89
N VAL A 63 -1.10 1.10 11.75
CA VAL A 63 -1.71 1.94 10.71
C VAL A 63 -3.18 1.60 10.61
N THR A 64 -4.06 2.54 10.93
CA THR A 64 -5.51 2.32 10.94
C THR A 64 -6.21 3.21 9.93
N PHE A 65 -7.00 2.59 9.06
CA PHE A 65 -8.00 3.24 8.23
C PHE A 65 -9.38 2.88 8.78
N THR A 66 -10.13 3.86 9.27
CA THR A 66 -11.46 3.63 9.84
C THR A 66 -12.52 4.52 9.20
N ASN A 67 -13.77 4.06 9.13
CA ASN A 67 -14.89 4.82 8.55
C ASN A 67 -14.55 5.37 7.16
N PHE A 68 -14.16 4.47 6.25
CA PHE A 68 -13.67 4.82 4.93
C PHE A 68 -14.72 4.43 3.86
N HIS A 69 -15.39 5.43 3.30
CA HIS A 69 -16.38 5.25 2.25
C HIS A 69 -15.71 5.35 0.87
N VAL A 70 -15.87 4.33 0.03
CA VAL A 70 -15.40 4.32 -1.36
C VAL A 70 -16.55 4.38 -2.36
N GLU A 71 -16.43 5.20 -3.40
CA GLU A 71 -17.41 5.31 -4.49
C GLU A 71 -16.71 5.27 -5.84
N ASN A 72 -16.97 4.24 -6.65
CA ASN A 72 -16.35 4.10 -7.96
C ASN A 72 -14.81 4.20 -7.91
N VAL A 73 -14.19 3.45 -6.99
CA VAL A 73 -12.74 3.40 -6.79
C VAL A 73 -12.16 2.11 -7.38
N ASP A 74 -11.09 2.18 -8.19
CA ASP A 74 -10.57 0.97 -8.85
C ASP A 74 -9.98 -0.02 -7.84
N ASN A 75 -9.19 0.45 -6.87
CA ASN A 75 -8.61 -0.39 -5.82
C ASN A 75 -8.96 0.17 -4.43
N PRO A 76 -10.12 -0.18 -3.84
CA PRO A 76 -10.55 0.34 -2.54
C PRO A 76 -9.52 0.19 -1.42
N ILE A 77 -8.86 -0.97 -1.37
CA ILE A 77 -7.74 -1.27 -0.47
C ILE A 77 -6.63 -1.92 -1.29
N LEU A 78 -5.40 -1.44 -1.13
CA LEU A 78 -4.23 -2.00 -1.82
C LEU A 78 -3.00 -1.98 -0.91
N ILE A 79 -2.39 -3.14 -0.69
CA ILE A 79 -1.05 -3.23 -0.11
C ILE A 79 -0.14 -3.76 -1.20
N ASP A 80 0.77 -2.92 -1.69
CA ASP A 80 1.74 -3.27 -2.73
C ASP A 80 3.11 -3.41 -2.10
N GLN A 81 3.63 -4.64 -2.06
CA GLN A 81 4.96 -4.96 -1.54
C GLN A 81 6.06 -5.03 -2.60
N CYS A 82 5.72 -4.73 -3.85
CA CYS A 82 6.63 -4.75 -4.99
C CYS A 82 6.51 -3.43 -5.77
N TYR A 83 6.28 -2.32 -5.09
CA TYR A 83 6.00 -1.04 -5.72
C TYR A 83 7.19 -0.60 -6.57
N MET A 84 6.93 -0.41 -7.88
CA MET A 84 7.96 -0.10 -8.89
C MET A 84 9.10 -1.12 -8.96
N THR A 85 8.88 -2.36 -8.50
CA THR A 85 9.80 -3.48 -8.63
C THR A 85 9.23 -4.50 -9.61
N ALA A 86 10.04 -4.93 -10.58
CA ALA A 86 9.60 -5.95 -11.53
C ALA A 86 9.24 -7.25 -10.80
N ALA A 87 8.17 -7.93 -11.23
CA ALA A 87 7.61 -9.08 -10.50
C ALA A 87 8.63 -10.22 -10.30
N ASN A 88 9.47 -10.49 -11.30
CA ASN A 88 10.54 -11.48 -11.21
C ASN A 88 11.61 -11.08 -10.17
N VAL A 89 11.98 -9.80 -10.13
CA VAL A 89 12.95 -9.27 -9.16
C VAL A 89 12.36 -9.32 -7.75
N CYS A 90 11.09 -8.94 -7.57
CA CYS A 90 10.44 -9.00 -6.27
C CYS A 90 10.25 -10.44 -5.78
N ALA A 91 10.03 -11.40 -6.68
CA ALA A 91 9.95 -12.82 -6.33
C ALA A 91 11.30 -13.39 -5.87
N GLU A 92 12.39 -12.97 -6.49
CA GLU A 92 13.76 -13.38 -6.12
C GLU A 92 14.28 -12.62 -4.90
N PHE A 93 13.93 -11.33 -4.79
CA PHE A 93 14.32 -10.41 -3.73
C PHE A 93 13.08 -9.71 -3.18
N PRO A 94 12.32 -10.37 -2.27
CA PRO A 94 11.13 -9.77 -1.68
C PRO A 94 11.49 -8.55 -0.83
N SER A 95 10.49 -7.71 -0.56
CA SER A 95 10.67 -6.56 0.33
C SER A 95 11.19 -7.02 1.70
N THR A 96 12.16 -6.29 2.24
CA THR A 96 12.69 -6.50 3.58
C THR A 96 11.95 -5.67 4.63
N LEU A 97 11.01 -4.82 4.19
CA LEU A 97 10.16 -4.00 5.05
C LEU A 97 9.11 -4.85 5.75
N ILE A 98 8.95 -4.64 7.05
CA ILE A 98 7.95 -5.36 7.84
C ILE A 98 6.67 -4.53 7.90
N ILE A 99 5.56 -5.08 7.42
CA ILE A 99 4.23 -4.48 7.59
C ILE A 99 3.51 -5.23 8.71
N SER A 100 3.17 -4.53 9.78
CA SER A 100 2.53 -5.11 10.96
C SER A 100 1.43 -4.20 11.49
N ASP A 101 0.42 -4.80 12.12
CA ASP A 101 -0.61 -4.05 12.86
C ASP A 101 -1.33 -3.00 11.98
N VAL A 102 -1.81 -3.45 10.81
CA VAL A 102 -2.60 -2.63 9.88
C VAL A 102 -4.07 -2.99 10.03
N HIS A 103 -4.90 -1.98 10.31
CA HIS A 103 -6.33 -2.14 10.56
C HIS A 103 -7.15 -1.41 9.51
N TYR A 104 -8.12 -2.11 8.93
CA TYR A 104 -9.15 -1.54 8.05
C TYR A 104 -10.51 -1.74 8.70
N ASN A 105 -10.99 -0.71 9.38
CA ASN A 105 -12.22 -0.75 10.18
C ASN A 105 -13.32 -0.02 9.42
N HIS A 106 -14.46 -0.68 9.20
CA HIS A 106 -15.61 -0.04 8.56
C HIS A 106 -15.27 0.65 7.22
N VAL A 107 -14.64 -0.11 6.31
CA VAL A 107 -14.44 0.30 4.91
C VAL A 107 -15.62 -0.23 4.08
N PHE A 108 -16.35 0.65 3.40
CA PHE A 108 -17.60 0.30 2.72
C PHE A 108 -17.81 1.10 1.43
N GLY A 109 -18.76 0.68 0.59
CA GLY A 109 -19.14 1.36 -0.64
C GLY A 109 -18.93 0.51 -1.89
N THR A 110 -18.51 1.12 -3.00
CA THR A 110 -18.43 0.46 -4.32
C THR A 110 -17.07 0.63 -5.00
N ALA A 111 -16.52 -0.48 -5.48
CA ALA A 111 -15.40 -0.47 -6.41
C ALA A 111 -15.89 -0.07 -7.83
N SER A 112 -14.98 0.42 -8.67
CA SER A 112 -15.30 0.70 -10.07
C SER A 112 -15.53 -0.61 -10.85
N LYS A 113 -16.08 -0.55 -12.06
CA LYS A 113 -16.26 -1.75 -12.91
C LYS A 113 -14.92 -2.36 -13.37
N ALA A 114 -13.80 -1.66 -13.23
CA ALA A 114 -12.48 -2.15 -13.62
C ALA A 114 -12.01 -3.27 -12.67
N SER A 115 -12.33 -3.15 -11.39
CA SER A 115 -12.25 -4.21 -10.40
C SER A 115 -13.57 -4.97 -10.42
N LYS A 116 -13.55 -6.29 -10.65
CA LYS A 116 -14.78 -7.10 -10.80
C LYS A 116 -15.58 -7.24 -9.48
N GLY A 117 -16.20 -6.17 -8.98
CA GLY A 117 -17.21 -6.17 -7.92
C GLY A 117 -16.75 -6.59 -6.52
N VAL A 118 -15.45 -6.78 -6.29
CA VAL A 118 -14.93 -7.19 -4.98
C VAL A 118 -14.47 -5.96 -4.20
N VAL A 119 -15.17 -5.65 -3.10
CA VAL A 119 -14.77 -4.56 -2.19
C VAL A 119 -13.59 -4.97 -1.30
N VAL A 120 -13.46 -6.27 -0.97
CA VAL A 120 -12.36 -6.80 -0.15
C VAL A 120 -12.11 -8.29 -0.46
N HIS A 121 -10.84 -8.66 -0.67
CA HIS A 121 -10.32 -10.04 -0.53
C HIS A 121 -9.18 -9.98 0.49
N LEU A 122 -9.42 -10.45 1.73
CA LEU A 122 -8.36 -10.63 2.72
C LEU A 122 -7.94 -12.09 2.71
N TYR A 123 -6.78 -12.38 2.13
CA TYR A 123 -6.12 -13.66 2.35
C TYR A 123 -5.41 -13.59 3.71
N LYS A 124 -5.61 -14.63 4.52
CA LYS A 124 -4.82 -14.91 5.72
C LYS A 124 -3.37 -15.23 5.34
#